data_AF-A0AAD5UAS4-F1
#
_entry.id   AF-A0AAD5UAS4-F1
#
_cell.length_a   1.000
_cell.length_b   1.000
_cell.length_c   1.000
_cell.angle_alpha   90.00
_cell.angle_beta   90.00
_cell.angle_gamma   90.00
#
_symmetry.space_group_name_H-M   'P 1'
#
loop_
_entity.id
_entity.type
_entity.pdbx_description
1 polymer ?
#
loop_
_entity_poly.entity_id
_entity_poly.type
_entity_poly.pdbx_seq_one_letter_code
_entity_poly.pdbx_strand_id
1 'polypeptide(L)'
;MKYTTPMKSIFLLFAAAFAAEPTTYFNTGLTSQVYSRNDGWAEDKAIKVYTFTNPMNGTAQTGLVAAPIYVFRRDTDPKSTPVQKNLIPVAPGDPGYSDLWNVTVVTVPANVTDVITSYSQLATLITSKQVTLSYPNVLVNCPVVHQNSTLDTPSDAKDVTGYYNGQLVHYFDFGVNGAGNGNNNLEKVYVILDSTGNPSGNHVFPGIPGEDGYTAFWYVTTVTTKPGYVANTITSSGATSQGTQNVKMPLTIVNCPVVFVSNSSNGSTNTMTGTTKNGASQFAPSFLALIALLL
;
A
#
# COMPACT_ATOMS: atom_id res chain seq x y z
N MET A 1 -61.56 51.06 7.19
CA MET A 1 -60.37 50.84 6.33
C MET A 1 -59.30 50.16 7.16
N LYS A 2 -59.06 48.87 6.96
CA LYS A 2 -57.93 48.12 7.56
C LYS A 2 -56.96 47.80 6.43
N TYR A 3 -55.76 48.36 6.46
CA TYR A 3 -54.68 48.01 5.55
C TYR A 3 -53.96 46.77 6.11
N THR A 4 -54.07 45.65 5.41
CA THR A 4 -53.24 44.46 5.62
C THR A 4 -52.24 44.39 4.47
N THR A 5 -50.99 44.72 4.74
CA THR A 5 -49.87 44.54 3.82
C THR A 5 -49.47 43.05 3.83
N PRO A 6 -49.34 42.37 2.67
CA PRO A 6 -48.83 41.01 2.66
C PRO A 6 -47.30 41.01 2.79
N MET A 7 -46.77 40.25 3.76
CA MET A 7 -45.35 39.88 3.80
C MET A 7 -45.02 39.06 2.54
N LYS A 8 -44.15 39.62 1.69
CA LYS A 8 -43.47 38.84 0.64
C LYS A 8 -42.40 37.98 1.32
N SER A 9 -42.64 36.68 1.45
CA SER A 9 -41.60 35.71 1.74
C SER A 9 -40.59 35.72 0.59
N ILE A 10 -39.40 36.26 0.85
CA ILE A 10 -38.23 36.12 -0.02
C ILE A 10 -37.75 34.67 0.15
N PHE A 11 -38.07 33.82 -0.82
CA PHE A 11 -37.39 32.54 -1.00
C PHE A 11 -36.01 32.82 -1.60
N LEU A 12 -34.98 32.88 -0.75
CA LEU A 12 -33.60 32.75 -1.20
C LEU A 12 -33.36 31.30 -1.57
N LEU A 13 -33.52 30.97 -2.87
CA LEU A 13 -32.95 29.74 -3.42
C LEU A 13 -31.42 29.92 -3.44
N PHE A 14 -30.74 29.38 -2.44
CA PHE A 14 -29.34 28.99 -2.63
C PHE A 14 -29.36 27.72 -3.47
N ALA A 15 -29.22 27.88 -4.79
CA ALA A 15 -28.75 26.78 -5.61
C ALA A 15 -27.30 26.51 -5.19
N ALA A 16 -27.07 25.46 -4.39
CA ALA A 16 -25.74 24.92 -4.24
C ALA A 16 -25.28 24.48 -5.63
N ALA A 17 -24.27 25.16 -6.18
CA ALA A 17 -23.64 24.70 -7.39
C ALA A 17 -22.97 23.36 -7.06
N PHE A 18 -23.54 22.27 -7.56
CA PHE A 18 -22.90 20.96 -7.47
C PHE A 18 -21.51 21.08 -8.10
N ALA A 19 -20.46 20.89 -7.30
CA ALA A 19 -19.13 20.77 -7.86
C ALA A 19 -19.10 19.52 -8.75
N ALA A 20 -18.83 19.70 -10.04
CA ALA A 20 -18.64 18.58 -10.95
C ALA A 20 -17.51 17.67 -10.41
N GLU A 21 -17.60 16.37 -10.67
CA GLU A 21 -16.50 15.48 -10.33
C GLU A 21 -15.20 15.97 -10.98
N PRO A 22 -14.08 15.99 -10.24
CA PRO A 22 -12.82 16.43 -10.79
C PRO A 22 -12.39 15.48 -11.92
N THR A 23 -11.90 16.07 -13.00
CA THR A 23 -11.43 15.36 -14.19
C THR A 23 -9.91 15.31 -14.29
N THR A 24 -9.21 16.02 -13.41
CA THR A 24 -7.75 16.07 -13.37
C THR A 24 -7.20 15.16 -12.28
N TYR A 25 -6.12 14.47 -12.61
CA TYR A 25 -5.39 13.67 -11.64
C TYR A 25 -4.37 14.50 -10.90
N PHE A 26 -4.19 14.18 -9.62
CA PHE A 26 -3.11 14.65 -8.80
C PHE A 26 -1.78 14.21 -9.41
N ASN A 27 -0.85 15.15 -9.55
CA ASN A 27 0.51 14.84 -9.97
C ASN A 27 1.29 14.32 -8.76
N THR A 28 1.39 13.01 -8.65
CA THR A 28 2.12 12.34 -7.56
C THR A 28 3.64 12.56 -7.61
N GLY A 29 4.17 13.12 -8.71
CA GLY A 29 5.61 13.13 -8.98
C GLY A 29 6.20 11.75 -9.26
N LEU A 30 5.38 10.69 -9.22
CA LEU A 30 5.76 9.33 -9.56
C LEU A 30 5.74 9.14 -11.07
N THR A 31 6.61 8.29 -11.56
CA THR A 31 6.63 7.88 -12.96
C THR A 31 5.62 6.76 -13.21
N SER A 32 5.06 6.73 -14.42
CA SER A 32 4.25 5.60 -14.88
C SER A 32 5.08 4.33 -14.94
N GLN A 33 4.59 3.23 -14.36
CA GLN A 33 5.32 1.96 -14.30
C GLN A 33 4.39 0.76 -14.52
N VAL A 34 4.95 -0.30 -15.10
CA VAL A 34 4.37 -1.64 -15.00
C VAL A 34 5.06 -2.29 -13.81
N TYR A 35 4.30 -2.60 -12.77
CA TYR A 35 4.81 -3.32 -11.62
C TYR A 35 4.75 -4.81 -11.93
N SER A 36 5.92 -5.45 -11.91
CA SER A 36 6.03 -6.87 -12.17
C SER A 36 6.25 -7.69 -10.90
N ARG A 37 5.86 -8.96 -10.98
CA ARG A 37 6.05 -9.91 -9.88
C ARG A 37 7.50 -10.38 -9.82
N ASN A 38 8.12 -10.18 -8.67
CA ASN A 38 9.45 -10.71 -8.36
C ASN A 38 9.34 -12.08 -7.70
N ASP A 39 10.32 -12.94 -8.00
CA ASP A 39 10.46 -14.24 -7.33
C ASP A 39 11.04 -14.07 -5.93
N GLY A 40 10.50 -14.84 -4.98
CA GLY A 40 10.95 -14.87 -3.60
C GLY A 40 10.86 -16.27 -3.01
N TRP A 41 11.35 -16.39 -1.78
CA TRP A 41 11.13 -17.54 -0.91
C TRP A 41 10.45 -17.08 0.37
N ALA A 42 9.54 -17.88 0.91
CA ALA A 42 9.07 -17.74 2.29
C ALA A 42 8.99 -19.11 2.93
N GLU A 43 9.81 -19.35 3.95
CA GLU A 43 9.86 -20.60 4.71
C GLU A 43 9.80 -21.85 3.79
N ASP A 44 10.76 -21.91 2.85
CA ASP A 44 10.95 -22.96 1.84
C ASP A 44 9.85 -23.08 0.76
N LYS A 45 8.92 -22.13 0.71
CA LYS A 45 7.91 -22.01 -0.36
C LYS A 45 8.37 -20.97 -1.36
N ALA A 46 8.31 -21.28 -2.65
CA ALA A 46 8.47 -20.27 -3.70
C ALA A 46 7.25 -19.33 -3.67
N ILE A 47 7.48 -18.03 -3.75
CA ILE A 47 6.44 -17.00 -3.72
C ILE A 47 6.61 -15.99 -4.86
N LYS A 48 5.55 -15.25 -5.16
CA LYS A 48 5.63 -14.02 -5.97
C LYS A 48 5.25 -12.80 -5.14
N VAL A 49 6.00 -11.72 -5.31
CA VAL A 49 5.80 -10.46 -4.59
C VAL A 49 5.82 -9.27 -5.55
N TYR A 50 5.06 -8.22 -5.25
CA TYR A 50 5.34 -6.90 -5.82
C TYR A 50 6.36 -6.15 -4.97
N THR A 51 6.82 -5.00 -5.46
CA THR A 51 7.76 -4.15 -4.71
C THR A 51 7.44 -2.68 -4.96
N PHE A 52 7.11 -1.97 -3.88
CA PHE A 52 6.87 -0.53 -3.86
C PHE A 52 7.95 0.11 -2.99
N THR A 53 8.79 0.95 -3.61
CA THR A 53 10.09 1.38 -3.03
C THR A 53 10.03 2.68 -2.22
N ASN A 54 8.85 3.28 -2.06
CA ASN A 54 8.66 4.47 -1.22
C ASN A 54 7.33 4.38 -0.45
N PRO A 55 7.15 3.36 0.40
CA PRO A 55 5.87 3.13 1.05
C PRO A 55 5.53 4.16 2.12
N MET A 56 6.49 5.00 2.50
CA MET A 56 6.36 6.12 3.43
C MET A 56 7.33 7.22 2.98
N ASN A 57 7.04 8.49 3.27
CA ASN A 57 7.86 9.61 2.79
C ASN A 57 9.24 9.72 3.46
N GLY A 58 10.17 8.88 2.99
CA GLY A 58 11.63 9.06 2.99
C GLY A 58 12.34 9.28 4.32
N THR A 59 11.61 9.36 5.44
CA THR A 59 12.19 9.53 6.76
C THR A 59 12.36 8.15 7.36
N ALA A 60 13.56 7.83 7.87
CA ALA A 60 13.77 6.62 8.66
C ALA A 60 12.80 6.64 9.85
N GLN A 61 11.71 5.87 9.75
CA GLN A 61 10.73 5.73 10.81
C GLN A 61 11.04 4.47 11.62
N THR A 62 10.95 4.57 12.93
CA THR A 62 11.09 3.45 13.88
C THR A 62 9.82 2.60 13.98
N GLY A 63 9.00 2.59 12.93
CA GLY A 63 7.73 1.86 12.88
C GLY A 63 6.92 2.20 11.64
N LEU A 64 5.86 1.43 11.41
CA LEU A 64 4.92 1.64 10.32
C LEU A 64 3.70 2.40 10.84
N VAL A 65 3.52 3.63 10.40
CA VAL A 65 2.35 4.43 10.76
C VAL A 65 1.37 4.41 9.59
N ALA A 66 0.11 4.08 9.87
CA ALA A 66 -0.94 4.09 8.86
C ALA A 66 -1.51 5.51 8.65
N ALA A 67 -1.73 5.90 7.40
CA ALA A 67 -2.46 7.12 7.05
C ALA A 67 -3.98 6.85 7.05
N PRO A 68 -4.86 7.82 7.33
CA PRO A 68 -6.30 7.57 7.26
C PRO A 68 -6.79 7.53 5.80
N ILE A 69 -7.69 6.59 5.49
CA ILE A 69 -8.49 6.58 4.26
C ILE A 69 -9.97 6.66 4.61
N TYR A 70 -10.70 7.58 4.00
CA TYR A 70 -12.11 7.84 4.30
C TYR A 70 -13.01 7.16 3.27
N VAL A 71 -13.91 6.28 3.75
CA VAL A 71 -14.89 5.55 2.95
C VAL A 71 -16.29 6.05 3.30
N PHE A 72 -17.03 6.51 2.30
CA PHE A 72 -18.31 7.20 2.52
C PHE A 72 -19.49 6.26 2.31
N ARG A 73 -20.42 6.21 3.28
CA ARG A 73 -21.58 5.29 3.32
C ARG A 73 -22.86 6.00 3.77
N ARG A 74 -24.04 5.44 3.46
CA ARG A 74 -25.34 5.97 3.96
C ARG A 74 -25.70 5.46 5.36
N ASP A 75 -25.14 4.33 5.77
CA ASP A 75 -25.34 3.71 7.06
C ASP A 75 -24.00 3.49 7.77
N THR A 76 -24.05 2.95 8.98
CA THR A 76 -22.86 2.60 9.76
C THR A 76 -22.26 1.25 9.37
N ASP A 77 -22.83 0.54 8.39
CA ASP A 77 -22.32 -0.77 7.97
C ASP A 77 -21.10 -0.59 7.05
N PRO A 78 -19.88 -1.02 7.45
CA PRO A 78 -18.69 -0.95 6.61
C PRO A 78 -18.75 -1.86 5.38
N LYS A 79 -19.82 -2.66 5.18
CA LYS A 79 -20.06 -3.47 3.98
C LYS A 79 -21.10 -2.90 3.00
N SER A 80 -21.82 -1.85 3.36
CA SER A 80 -22.76 -1.19 2.43
C SER A 80 -22.08 -0.60 1.19
N THR A 81 -22.84 -0.28 0.15
CA THR A 81 -22.25 0.30 -1.07
C THR A 81 -21.70 1.71 -0.78
N PRO A 82 -20.45 2.02 -1.17
CA PRO A 82 -19.91 3.38 -1.12
C PRO A 82 -20.81 4.37 -1.86
N VAL A 83 -21.03 5.55 -1.27
CA VAL A 83 -21.82 6.62 -1.90
C VAL A 83 -20.99 7.53 -2.82
N GLN A 84 -19.67 7.45 -2.71
CA GLN A 84 -18.69 8.15 -3.55
C GLN A 84 -17.34 7.42 -3.49
N LYS A 85 -16.36 7.91 -4.26
CA LYS A 85 -14.96 7.45 -4.17
C LYS A 85 -14.36 7.76 -2.80
N ASN A 86 -13.37 6.95 -2.40
CA ASN A 86 -12.63 7.16 -1.16
C ASN A 86 -11.87 8.49 -1.21
N LEU A 87 -11.67 9.11 -0.05
CA LEU A 87 -10.86 10.30 0.12
C LEU A 87 -9.60 9.96 0.91
N ILE A 88 -8.43 10.36 0.42
CA ILE A 88 -7.17 10.32 1.17
C ILE A 88 -6.71 11.76 1.45
N PRO A 89 -6.22 12.08 2.67
CA PRO A 89 -5.76 13.42 3.00
C PRO A 89 -4.26 13.63 2.72
N VAL A 90 -3.53 12.56 2.41
CA VAL A 90 -2.09 12.56 2.15
C VAL A 90 -1.81 11.73 0.90
N ALA A 91 -0.76 12.09 0.16
CA ALA A 91 -0.27 11.38 -1.01
C ALA A 91 1.27 11.31 -0.98
N PRO A 92 1.93 10.53 -1.87
CA PRO A 92 3.40 10.52 -1.96
C PRO A 92 3.95 11.95 -2.06
N GLY A 93 4.96 12.27 -1.25
CA GLY A 93 5.44 13.64 -1.02
C GLY A 93 4.92 14.35 0.24
N ASP A 94 3.70 14.04 0.72
CA ASP A 94 3.13 14.66 1.92
C ASP A 94 3.62 14.09 3.27
N PRO A 95 3.94 14.92 4.27
CA PRO A 95 4.23 14.43 5.62
C PRO A 95 3.13 13.48 6.15
N GLY A 96 3.54 12.28 6.58
CA GLY A 96 2.62 11.26 7.11
C GLY A 96 1.97 10.33 6.08
N TYR A 97 2.34 10.43 4.79
CA TYR A 97 1.95 9.44 3.79
C TYR A 97 2.46 8.04 4.15
N SER A 98 1.59 7.04 3.90
CA SER A 98 1.88 5.62 4.04
C SER A 98 1.05 4.83 3.02
N ASP A 99 1.62 3.79 2.42
CA ASP A 99 0.85 2.81 1.64
C ASP A 99 -0.08 1.97 2.54
N LEU A 100 0.15 1.97 3.86
CA LEU A 100 -0.75 1.37 4.84
C LEU A 100 -1.80 2.40 5.25
N TRP A 101 -3.08 2.05 5.07
CA TRP A 101 -4.18 2.94 5.40
C TRP A 101 -5.06 2.40 6.50
N ASN A 102 -5.47 3.26 7.43
CA ASN A 102 -6.49 2.97 8.42
C ASN A 102 -7.85 3.45 7.93
N VAL A 103 -8.76 2.52 7.69
CA VAL A 103 -10.10 2.80 7.18
C VAL A 103 -10.89 3.57 8.23
N THR A 104 -11.40 4.73 7.84
CA THR A 104 -12.38 5.52 8.58
C THR A 104 -13.67 5.55 7.78
N VAL A 105 -14.77 5.06 8.36
CA VAL A 105 -16.08 5.11 7.72
C VAL A 105 -16.73 6.46 8.03
N VAL A 106 -17.13 7.17 6.99
CA VAL A 106 -17.90 8.42 7.06
C VAL A 106 -19.36 8.09 6.76
N THR A 107 -20.24 8.20 7.75
CA THR A 107 -21.69 8.07 7.52
C THR A 107 -22.24 9.41 7.05
N VAL A 108 -22.79 9.42 5.84
CA VAL A 108 -23.26 10.60 5.09
C VAL A 108 -24.79 10.63 5.07
N PRO A 109 -25.44 11.54 5.83
CA PRO A 109 -26.88 11.71 5.84
C PRO A 109 -27.44 12.04 4.44
N ALA A 110 -28.71 11.70 4.21
CA ALA A 110 -29.36 11.88 2.90
C ALA A 110 -29.38 13.34 2.42
N ASN A 111 -29.37 14.31 3.33
CA ASN A 111 -29.35 15.74 3.01
C ASN A 111 -27.96 16.27 2.61
N VAL A 112 -26.89 15.48 2.79
CA VAL A 112 -25.58 15.77 2.23
C VAL A 112 -25.51 15.12 0.85
N THR A 113 -25.55 15.97 -0.18
CA THR A 113 -25.59 15.57 -1.59
C THR A 113 -24.30 15.87 -2.35
N ASP A 114 -23.44 16.74 -1.80
CA ASP A 114 -22.19 17.12 -2.44
C ASP A 114 -21.16 15.99 -2.37
N VAL A 115 -20.37 15.84 -3.42
CA VAL A 115 -19.21 14.93 -3.43
C VAL A 115 -18.08 15.59 -2.65
N ILE A 116 -17.56 14.87 -1.66
CA ILE A 116 -16.51 15.34 -0.77
C ILE A 116 -15.16 14.93 -1.35
N THR A 117 -14.42 15.88 -1.93
CA THR A 117 -13.20 15.62 -2.70
C THR A 117 -11.92 16.11 -2.01
N SER A 118 -12.02 16.79 -0.87
CA SER A 118 -10.87 17.21 -0.06
C SER A 118 -11.10 16.97 1.43
N TYR A 119 -10.00 16.85 2.18
CA TYR A 119 -10.08 16.75 3.64
C TYR A 119 -10.60 18.04 4.28
N SER A 120 -10.31 19.22 3.70
CA SER A 120 -10.85 20.49 4.20
C SER A 120 -12.38 20.58 4.12
N GLN A 121 -12.97 20.03 3.06
CA GLN A 121 -14.43 19.89 2.95
C GLN A 121 -14.97 18.92 4.01
N LEU A 122 -14.36 17.74 4.12
CA LEU A 122 -14.76 16.74 5.12
C LEU A 122 -14.67 17.31 6.55
N ALA A 123 -13.59 18.02 6.88
CA ALA A 123 -13.38 18.65 8.19
C ALA A 123 -14.48 19.67 8.53
N THR A 124 -14.99 20.39 7.53
CA THR A 124 -16.11 21.33 7.70
C THR A 124 -17.40 20.58 8.06
N LEU A 125 -17.68 19.45 7.39
CA LEU A 125 -18.84 18.60 7.68
C LEU A 125 -18.74 17.93 9.06
N ILE A 126 -17.55 17.50 9.45
CA ILE A 126 -17.29 16.94 10.79
C ILE A 126 -17.54 18.01 11.85
N THR A 127 -16.96 19.20 11.70
CA THR A 127 -17.07 20.30 12.67
C THR A 127 -18.52 20.79 12.83
N SER A 128 -19.28 20.81 11.73
CA SER A 128 -20.70 21.15 11.73
C SER A 128 -21.62 19.98 12.12
N LYS A 129 -21.07 18.82 12.48
CA LYS A 129 -21.81 17.60 12.88
C LYS A 129 -22.80 17.11 11.81
N GLN A 130 -22.47 17.33 10.54
CA GLN A 130 -23.28 16.87 9.40
C GLN A 130 -22.92 15.44 8.96
N VAL A 131 -21.81 14.89 9.44
CA VAL A 131 -21.41 13.49 9.22
C VAL A 131 -20.92 12.89 10.52
N THR A 132 -20.90 11.55 10.61
CA THR A 132 -20.30 10.83 11.74
C THR A 132 -19.17 9.93 11.26
N LEU A 133 -18.16 9.74 12.11
CA LEU A 133 -17.00 8.90 11.84
C LEU A 133 -17.08 7.61 12.67
N SER A 134 -16.70 6.50 12.04
CA SER A 134 -16.48 5.21 12.70
C SER A 134 -15.09 4.68 12.34
N TYR A 135 -14.42 4.10 13.32
CA TYR A 135 -13.03 3.64 13.23
C TYR A 135 -13.00 2.12 13.43
N PRO A 136 -13.29 1.33 12.39
CA PRO A 136 -13.35 -0.13 12.49
C PRO A 136 -11.99 -0.79 12.77
N ASN A 137 -10.90 -0.01 12.84
CA ASN A 137 -9.53 -0.50 13.00
C ASN A 137 -9.12 -1.50 11.90
N VAL A 138 -9.56 -1.22 10.67
CA VAL A 138 -9.24 -2.03 9.49
C VAL A 138 -8.10 -1.36 8.76
N LEU A 139 -7.00 -2.10 8.62
CA LEU A 139 -5.83 -1.66 7.89
C LEU A 139 -5.82 -2.27 6.49
N VAL A 140 -5.58 -1.45 5.47
CA VAL A 140 -5.51 -1.90 4.07
C VAL A 140 -4.19 -1.47 3.43
N ASN A 141 -3.67 -2.30 2.53
CA ASN A 141 -2.48 -1.98 1.75
C ASN A 141 -2.89 -1.38 0.41
N CYS A 142 -2.74 -0.06 0.27
CA CYS A 142 -3.15 0.67 -0.92
C CYS A 142 -2.07 1.64 -1.43
N PRO A 143 -1.00 1.18 -2.09
CA PRO A 143 0.04 2.06 -2.62
C PRO A 143 -0.53 3.03 -3.66
N VAL A 144 -0.34 4.33 -3.44
CA VAL A 144 -0.63 5.38 -4.42
C VAL A 144 0.43 5.34 -5.51
N VAL A 145 -0.02 5.34 -6.76
CA VAL A 145 0.84 5.20 -7.95
C VAL A 145 0.50 6.28 -8.97
N HIS A 146 1.31 6.38 -10.02
CA HIS A 146 0.96 7.20 -11.17
C HIS A 146 -0.31 6.66 -11.86
N GLN A 147 -1.18 7.54 -12.37
CA GLN A 147 -2.48 7.20 -13.00
C GLN A 147 -2.41 6.16 -14.14
N ASN A 148 -1.28 6.10 -14.85
CA ASN A 148 -1.08 5.18 -15.98
C ASN A 148 -0.28 3.92 -15.57
N SER A 149 -0.07 3.70 -14.28
CA SER A 149 0.63 2.51 -13.81
C SER A 149 -0.27 1.29 -13.87
N THR A 150 0.33 0.12 -14.06
CA THR A 150 -0.40 -1.16 -14.12
C THR A 150 0.33 -2.24 -13.34
N LEU A 151 -0.37 -3.30 -12.95
CA LEU A 151 0.21 -4.54 -12.47
C LEU A 151 0.34 -5.54 -13.63
N ASP A 152 1.30 -6.46 -13.54
CA ASP A 152 1.35 -7.65 -14.41
C ASP A 152 -0.01 -8.36 -14.47
N THR A 153 -0.31 -9.01 -15.60
CA THR A 153 -1.55 -9.77 -15.77
C THR A 153 -1.40 -11.24 -15.32
N PRO A 154 -2.46 -11.84 -14.73
CA PRO A 154 -3.65 -11.18 -14.19
C PRO A 154 -3.30 -10.28 -12.99
N SER A 155 -4.04 -9.17 -12.83
CA SER A 155 -3.83 -8.23 -11.72
C SER A 155 -4.21 -8.89 -10.39
N ASP A 156 -3.30 -8.84 -9.42
CA ASP A 156 -3.50 -9.40 -8.07
C ASP A 156 -4.07 -8.36 -7.07
N ALA A 157 -4.38 -7.15 -7.54
CA ALA A 157 -5.02 -6.09 -6.77
C ALA A 157 -6.17 -5.43 -7.55
N LYS A 158 -7.05 -4.73 -6.82
CA LYS A 158 -8.05 -3.88 -7.47
C LYS A 158 -7.40 -2.57 -7.91
N ASP A 159 -7.69 -2.14 -9.13
CA ASP A 159 -7.38 -0.81 -9.64
C ASP A 159 -8.45 0.16 -9.12
N VAL A 160 -8.04 1.19 -8.37
CA VAL A 160 -8.96 2.08 -7.67
C VAL A 160 -8.59 3.55 -7.85
N THR A 161 -9.60 4.38 -8.12
CA THR A 161 -9.48 5.84 -8.08
C THR A 161 -10.14 6.42 -6.82
N GLY A 162 -9.46 7.36 -6.16
CA GLY A 162 -9.97 8.15 -5.04
C GLY A 162 -9.91 9.65 -5.30
N TYR A 163 -10.19 10.44 -4.27
CA TYR A 163 -9.97 11.87 -4.25
C TYR A 163 -8.82 12.25 -3.32
N TYR A 164 -8.06 13.27 -3.71
CA TYR A 164 -7.06 13.96 -2.92
C TYR A 164 -7.08 15.44 -3.30
N ASN A 165 -7.34 16.33 -2.33
CA ASN A 165 -7.36 17.79 -2.51
C ASN A 165 -8.10 18.29 -3.76
N GLY A 166 -9.29 17.73 -4.03
CA GLY A 166 -10.11 18.13 -5.17
C GLY A 166 -9.66 17.56 -6.52
N GLN A 167 -8.74 16.59 -6.53
CA GLN A 167 -8.24 15.91 -7.72
C GLN A 167 -8.44 14.39 -7.61
N LEU A 168 -8.39 13.69 -8.74
CA LEU A 168 -8.37 12.24 -8.77
C LEU A 168 -6.99 11.71 -8.37
N VAL A 169 -6.96 10.60 -7.62
CA VAL A 169 -5.72 9.88 -7.29
C VAL A 169 -5.90 8.40 -7.58
N HIS A 170 -4.83 7.73 -8.01
CA HIS A 170 -4.84 6.34 -8.41
C HIS A 170 -4.02 5.50 -7.43
N TYR A 171 -4.55 4.34 -7.02
CA TYR A 171 -3.85 3.38 -6.16
C TYR A 171 -4.32 1.95 -6.46
N PHE A 172 -3.46 0.98 -6.15
CA PHE A 172 -3.85 -0.43 -6.14
C PHE A 172 -4.35 -0.82 -4.75
N ASP A 173 -5.47 -1.51 -4.64
CA ASP A 173 -6.00 -2.03 -3.37
C ASP A 173 -5.73 -3.54 -3.28
N PHE A 174 -4.73 -3.90 -2.45
CA PHE A 174 -4.35 -5.29 -2.13
C PHE A 174 -5.20 -5.88 -0.99
N GLY A 175 -6.19 -5.15 -0.49
CA GLY A 175 -7.07 -5.58 0.58
C GLY A 175 -6.49 -5.40 1.98
N VAL A 176 -7.03 -6.17 2.93
CA VAL A 176 -6.71 -6.06 4.36
C VAL A 176 -5.27 -6.51 4.63
N ASN A 177 -4.53 -5.71 5.38
CA ASN A 177 -3.22 -6.07 5.89
C ASN A 177 -3.38 -6.71 7.28
N GLY A 178 -3.05 -8.01 7.39
CA GLY A 178 -3.50 -8.93 8.45
C GLY A 178 -2.99 -8.69 9.88
N ALA A 179 -1.99 -7.84 10.11
CA ALA A 179 -1.55 -7.54 11.46
C ALA A 179 -2.35 -6.36 12.05
N GLY A 180 -3.21 -6.67 13.03
CA GLY A 180 -3.88 -5.66 13.84
C GLY A 180 -2.87 -4.66 14.44
N ASN A 181 -3.26 -3.38 14.44
CA ASN A 181 -2.55 -2.26 15.08
C ASN A 181 -1.16 -1.86 14.53
N GLY A 182 -0.98 -1.76 13.21
CA GLY A 182 0.17 -0.99 12.65
C GLY A 182 1.49 -1.39 13.30
N ASN A 183 1.73 -2.69 13.33
CA ASN A 183 2.74 -3.33 14.15
C ASN A 183 4.13 -2.70 13.95
N ASN A 184 4.59 -1.99 14.98
CA ASN A 184 5.97 -1.50 15.11
C ASN A 184 7.01 -2.63 15.18
N ASN A 185 6.58 -3.88 15.13
CA ASN A 185 7.44 -5.05 15.05
C ASN A 185 7.31 -5.70 13.67
N LEU A 186 7.67 -4.94 12.63
CA LEU A 186 7.78 -5.51 11.29
C LEU A 186 8.86 -6.58 11.26
N GLU A 187 8.60 -7.65 10.53
CA GLU A 187 9.59 -8.68 10.28
C GLU A 187 10.57 -8.24 9.18
N LYS A 188 11.62 -9.04 9.00
CA LYS A 188 12.73 -8.71 8.11
C LYS A 188 12.63 -9.48 6.81
N VAL A 189 12.63 -8.78 5.69
CA VAL A 189 12.95 -9.38 4.39
C VAL A 189 14.46 -9.42 4.23
N TYR A 190 14.99 -10.58 3.83
CA TYR A 190 16.41 -10.78 3.64
C TYR A 190 16.80 -10.68 2.16
N VAL A 191 17.60 -9.68 1.85
CA VAL A 191 18.24 -9.48 0.55
C VAL A 191 19.55 -10.24 0.54
N ILE A 192 19.65 -11.28 -0.28
CA ILE A 192 20.84 -12.13 -0.39
C ILE A 192 21.83 -11.48 -1.34
N LEU A 193 23.04 -11.21 -0.84
CA LEU A 193 24.15 -10.61 -1.57
C LEU A 193 25.34 -11.58 -1.61
N ASP A 194 26.09 -11.61 -2.70
CA ASP A 194 27.36 -12.32 -2.77
C ASP A 194 28.46 -11.60 -1.96
N SER A 195 29.65 -12.20 -1.90
CA SER A 195 30.80 -11.64 -1.16
C SER A 195 31.29 -10.28 -1.67
N THR A 196 30.83 -9.83 -2.84
CA THR A 196 31.14 -8.52 -3.43
C THR A 196 30.02 -7.50 -3.23
N GLY A 197 28.92 -7.89 -2.56
CA GLY A 197 27.77 -7.03 -2.30
C GLY A 197 26.72 -7.01 -3.41
N ASN A 198 26.84 -7.86 -4.44
CA ASN A 198 25.87 -7.93 -5.53
C ASN A 198 24.73 -8.90 -5.20
N PRO A 199 23.49 -8.66 -5.65
CA PRO A 199 22.38 -9.60 -5.46
C PRO A 199 22.72 -11.01 -5.94
N SER A 200 22.51 -12.00 -5.07
CA SER A 200 22.87 -13.41 -5.31
C SER A 200 21.68 -14.33 -5.03
N GLY A 201 20.62 -14.18 -5.81
CA GLY A 201 19.40 -14.99 -5.71
C GLY A 201 18.18 -14.21 -5.23
N ASN A 202 17.12 -14.96 -4.93
CA ASN A 202 15.82 -14.43 -4.54
C ASN A 202 15.83 -13.97 -3.08
N HIS A 203 14.92 -13.05 -2.76
CA HIS A 203 14.75 -12.57 -1.39
C HIS A 203 13.97 -13.55 -0.54
N VAL A 204 14.28 -13.55 0.75
CA VAL A 204 13.66 -14.46 1.72
C VAL A 204 12.77 -13.65 2.64
N PHE A 205 11.49 -14.03 2.66
CA PHE A 205 10.44 -13.43 3.44
C PHE A 205 10.11 -14.36 4.61
N PRO A 206 9.80 -13.82 5.79
CA PRO A 206 9.58 -14.61 7.00
C PRO A 206 8.15 -15.16 7.13
N GLY A 207 7.20 -14.71 6.30
CA GLY A 207 5.82 -15.20 6.33
C GLY A 207 5.01 -14.88 5.06
N ILE A 208 3.82 -15.46 4.98
CA ILE A 208 2.89 -15.32 3.84
C ILE A 208 1.46 -14.92 4.28
N PRO A 209 0.61 -14.39 3.37
CA PRO A 209 -0.75 -14.00 3.69
C PRO A 209 -1.54 -15.13 4.34
N GLY A 210 -2.24 -14.82 5.43
CA GLY A 210 -3.03 -15.78 6.21
C GLY A 210 -2.27 -16.40 7.39
N GLU A 211 -0.96 -16.23 7.48
CA GLU A 211 -0.19 -16.58 8.69
C GLU A 211 -0.29 -15.46 9.74
N ASP A 212 -0.23 -15.84 11.01
CA ASP A 212 -0.23 -14.90 12.13
C ASP A 212 0.97 -13.97 12.04
N GLY A 213 0.74 -12.66 12.17
CA GLY A 213 1.80 -11.65 12.13
C GLY A 213 2.23 -11.20 10.74
N TYR A 214 1.72 -11.84 9.67
CA TYR A 214 2.01 -11.41 8.30
C TYR A 214 1.62 -9.94 8.06
N THR A 215 2.52 -9.22 7.39
CA THR A 215 2.23 -7.92 6.81
C THR A 215 2.83 -7.82 5.41
N ALA A 216 2.31 -6.94 4.56
CA ALA A 216 2.95 -6.62 3.30
C ALA A 216 4.19 -5.71 3.45
N PHE A 217 4.59 -5.35 4.66
CA PHE A 217 5.64 -4.37 4.97
C PHE A 217 6.81 -5.02 5.69
N TRP A 218 8.02 -4.70 5.27
CA TRP A 218 9.21 -5.42 5.73
C TRP A 218 10.35 -4.47 6.02
N TYR A 219 11.08 -4.72 7.11
CA TYR A 219 12.41 -4.16 7.24
C TYR A 219 13.34 -4.87 6.27
N VAL A 220 14.02 -4.10 5.42
CA VAL A 220 15.08 -4.66 4.58
C VAL A 220 16.24 -5.06 5.48
N THR A 221 16.77 -6.27 5.30
CA THR A 221 17.99 -6.74 5.93
C THR A 221 18.86 -7.36 4.85
N THR A 222 20.13 -6.97 4.76
CA THR A 222 21.04 -7.57 3.78
C THR A 222 21.84 -8.69 4.42
N VAL A 223 22.09 -9.73 3.63
CA VAL A 223 22.80 -10.93 4.04
C VAL A 223 23.90 -11.20 3.01
N THR A 224 25.16 -11.06 3.43
CA THR A 224 26.31 -11.34 2.55
C THR A 224 26.71 -12.80 2.67
N THR A 225 26.74 -13.53 1.57
CA THR A 225 27.08 -14.96 1.54
C THR A 225 28.60 -15.18 1.45
N LYS A 226 29.04 -16.37 1.86
CA LYS A 226 30.43 -16.82 1.68
C LYS A 226 30.74 -17.14 0.20
N PRO A 227 32.01 -17.09 -0.23
CA PRO A 227 32.42 -17.61 -1.52
C PRO A 227 31.96 -19.07 -1.72
N GLY A 228 31.50 -19.40 -2.91
CA GLY A 228 30.97 -20.74 -3.23
C GLY A 228 29.50 -20.95 -2.86
N TYR A 229 28.82 -19.92 -2.36
CA TYR A 229 27.36 -19.94 -2.20
C TYR A 229 26.66 -20.20 -3.55
N VAL A 230 25.64 -21.06 -3.51
CA VAL A 230 24.79 -21.39 -4.66
C VAL A 230 23.48 -20.61 -4.53
N ALA A 231 23.15 -19.81 -5.54
CA ALA A 231 21.93 -19.00 -5.54
C ALA A 231 20.67 -19.83 -5.26
N ASN A 232 19.74 -19.25 -4.49
CA ASN A 232 18.45 -19.86 -4.11
C ASN A 232 18.55 -21.11 -3.24
N THR A 233 19.65 -21.28 -2.48
CA THR A 233 19.76 -22.33 -1.46
C THR A 233 19.41 -21.86 -0.04
N ILE A 234 19.37 -20.55 0.20
CA ILE A 234 18.75 -19.97 1.40
C ILE A 234 17.30 -19.63 1.05
N THR A 235 16.36 -20.38 1.62
CA THR A 235 14.92 -20.32 1.27
C THR A 235 14.01 -20.07 2.48
N SER A 236 14.57 -19.98 3.68
CA SER A 236 13.86 -19.69 4.94
C SER A 236 14.64 -18.69 5.79
N SER A 237 13.93 -17.93 6.63
CA SER A 237 14.54 -16.90 7.47
C SER A 237 15.56 -17.49 8.44
N GLY A 238 15.29 -18.67 9.00
CA GLY A 238 16.22 -19.40 9.87
C GLY A 238 17.53 -19.83 9.18
N ALA A 239 17.47 -20.13 7.89
CA ALA A 239 18.64 -20.52 7.10
C ALA A 239 19.60 -19.35 6.82
N THR A 240 19.18 -18.09 7.00
CA THR A 240 20.02 -16.91 6.77
C THR A 240 21.22 -16.81 7.72
N SER A 241 21.20 -17.55 8.83
CA SER A 241 22.35 -17.68 9.75
C SER A 241 23.41 -18.67 9.24
N GLN A 242 23.07 -19.53 8.28
CA GLN A 242 23.92 -20.59 7.76
C GLN A 242 24.60 -20.13 6.46
N GLY A 243 25.94 -20.12 6.43
CA GLY A 243 26.70 -19.79 5.22
C GLY A 243 26.89 -18.29 4.93
N THR A 244 26.56 -17.43 5.88
CA THR A 244 26.59 -15.96 5.72
C THR A 244 27.72 -15.35 6.55
N GLN A 245 28.18 -14.17 6.15
CA GLN A 245 29.31 -13.47 6.76
C GLN A 245 28.88 -12.25 7.56
N ASN A 246 27.90 -11.49 7.07
CA ASN A 246 27.42 -10.27 7.72
C ASN A 246 25.93 -10.11 7.50
N VAL A 247 25.25 -9.61 8.53
CA VAL A 247 23.84 -9.18 8.48
C VAL A 247 23.80 -7.71 8.83
N LYS A 248 23.35 -6.86 7.89
CA LYS A 248 23.15 -5.42 8.12
C LYS A 248 21.66 -5.13 8.14
N MET A 249 21.19 -4.43 9.17
CA MET A 249 19.81 -3.99 9.29
C MET A 249 19.70 -2.51 8.91
N PRO A 250 19.39 -2.17 7.66
CA PRO A 250 18.96 -0.82 7.34
C PRO A 250 17.57 -0.53 7.94
N LEU A 251 17.33 0.72 8.33
CA LEU A 251 16.04 1.22 8.81
C LEU A 251 15.04 1.49 7.67
N THR A 252 15.16 0.76 6.56
CA THR A 252 14.34 0.96 5.36
C THR A 252 13.18 -0.01 5.38
N ILE A 253 11.97 0.53 5.31
CA ILE A 253 10.74 -0.23 5.17
C ILE A 253 10.34 -0.25 3.70
N VAL A 254 9.97 -1.43 3.21
CA VAL A 254 9.45 -1.65 1.86
C VAL A 254 8.06 -2.27 1.92
N ASN A 255 7.20 -1.94 0.96
CA ASN A 255 5.91 -2.59 0.77
C ASN A 255 6.07 -3.63 -0.34
N CYS A 256 6.06 -4.91 0.03
CA CYS A 256 6.19 -6.05 -0.86
C CYS A 256 5.08 -7.05 -0.55
N PRO A 257 3.85 -6.83 -1.07
CA PRO A 257 2.76 -7.78 -0.84
C PRO A 257 3.09 -9.08 -1.56
N VAL A 258 2.99 -10.18 -0.82
CA VAL A 258 3.01 -11.54 -1.37
C VAL A 258 1.65 -11.82 -1.99
N VAL A 259 1.66 -12.21 -3.27
CA VAL A 259 0.42 -12.40 -4.06
C VAL A 259 0.27 -13.83 -4.57
N PHE A 260 1.31 -14.63 -4.49
CA PHE A 260 1.27 -16.05 -4.82
C PHE A 260 2.20 -16.83 -3.90
N VAL A 261 1.75 -18.03 -3.53
CA VAL A 261 2.53 -19.01 -2.77
C VAL A 261 2.40 -20.35 -3.49
N SER A 262 3.53 -20.97 -3.79
CA SER A 262 3.53 -22.34 -4.31
C SER A 262 3.00 -23.31 -3.24
N ASN A 263 2.17 -24.27 -3.67
CA ASN A 263 1.80 -25.37 -2.80
C ASN A 263 3.05 -26.21 -2.52
N SER A 264 3.42 -26.37 -1.25
CA SER A 264 4.53 -27.24 -0.85
C SER A 264 4.28 -28.66 -1.34
N SER A 265 4.89 -29.07 -2.44
CA SER A 265 4.94 -30.48 -2.82
C SER A 265 6.08 -31.14 -2.06
N ASN A 266 5.69 -31.94 -1.07
CA ASN A 266 6.49 -32.98 -0.40
C ASN A 266 7.64 -33.48 -1.30
N GLY A 267 8.89 -33.17 -0.95
CA GLY A 267 10.10 -33.89 -1.36
C GLY A 267 10.46 -34.01 -2.85
N SER A 268 9.76 -33.34 -3.78
CA SER A 268 10.18 -33.30 -5.18
C SER A 268 10.78 -31.94 -5.48
N THR A 269 12.05 -31.92 -5.88
CA THR A 269 12.72 -30.77 -6.49
C THR A 269 11.87 -30.29 -7.68
N ASN A 270 10.90 -29.43 -7.44
CA ASN A 270 10.33 -28.58 -8.46
C ASN A 270 11.45 -27.60 -8.81
N THR A 271 12.33 -28.05 -9.70
CA THR A 271 13.18 -27.18 -10.48
C THR A 271 12.24 -26.13 -11.07
N MET A 272 12.35 -24.89 -10.60
CA MET A 272 11.88 -23.76 -11.39
C MET A 272 12.65 -23.83 -12.70
N THR A 273 12.09 -24.51 -13.70
CA THR A 273 12.61 -24.55 -15.07
C THR A 273 12.29 -23.21 -15.73
N GLY A 274 12.81 -22.13 -15.13
CA GLY A 274 13.16 -20.92 -15.84
C GLY A 274 14.52 -21.20 -16.46
N THR A 275 14.53 -21.30 -17.79
CA THR A 275 15.69 -21.36 -18.68
C THR A 275 16.95 -20.75 -18.04
N THR A 276 18.04 -21.51 -18.04
CA THR A 276 19.38 -21.08 -17.65
C THR A 276 19.74 -19.71 -18.24
N LYS A 277 19.49 -18.67 -17.45
CA LYS A 277 20.32 -17.48 -17.39
C LYS A 277 20.64 -17.31 -15.92
N ASN A 278 21.84 -16.82 -15.62
CA ASN A 278 22.26 -16.35 -14.31
C ASN A 278 21.32 -15.22 -13.84
N GLY A 279 20.09 -15.56 -13.50
CA GLY A 279 19.00 -14.64 -13.21
C GLY A 279 18.95 -14.40 -11.72
N ALA A 280 19.80 -13.50 -11.23
CA ALA A 280 19.44 -12.74 -10.05
C ALA A 280 18.04 -12.16 -10.29
N SER A 281 17.16 -12.20 -9.28
CA SER A 281 15.88 -11.50 -9.30
C SER A 281 16.15 -10.05 -9.73
N GLN A 282 15.73 -9.71 -10.95
CA GLN A 282 15.83 -8.33 -11.44
C GLN A 282 14.68 -7.56 -10.82
N PHE A 283 14.88 -7.09 -9.58
CA PHE A 283 14.01 -6.05 -9.08
C PHE A 283 14.09 -4.85 -10.01
N ALA A 284 13.02 -4.05 -10.01
CA ALA A 284 13.03 -2.75 -10.66
C ALA A 284 14.32 -1.99 -10.28
N PRO A 285 14.94 -1.25 -11.22
CA PRO A 285 16.16 -0.49 -10.97
C PRO A 285 16.12 0.38 -9.70
N SER A 286 14.91 0.78 -9.26
CA SER A 286 14.66 1.50 -8.02
C SER A 286 15.00 0.72 -6.74
N PHE A 287 14.78 -0.60 -6.68
CA PHE A 287 15.09 -1.41 -5.51
C PHE A 287 16.59 -1.73 -5.42
N LEU A 288 17.24 -1.94 -6.57
CA LEU A 288 18.70 -2.07 -6.64
C LEU A 288 19.39 -0.74 -6.32
N ALA A 289 18.83 0.39 -6.77
CA ALA A 289 19.27 1.71 -6.35
C ALA A 289 19.10 1.91 -4.84
N LEU A 290 17.97 1.48 -4.27
CA LEU A 290 17.75 1.51 -2.82
C LEU A 290 18.79 0.68 -2.07
N ILE A 291 19.12 -0.54 -2.53
CA ILE A 291 20.20 -1.35 -1.95
C ILE A 291 21.56 -0.66 -2.09
N ALA A 292 21.86 -0.06 -3.26
CA ALA A 292 23.11 0.66 -3.50
C ALA A 292 23.25 1.92 -2.63
N LEU A 293 22.15 2.58 -2.25
CA LEU A 293 22.11 3.68 -1.28
C LEU A 293 22.30 3.20 0.19
N LEU A 294 22.10 1.90 0.46
CA LEU A 294 22.18 1.29 1.79
C LEU A 294 23.49 0.54 2.05
N LEU A 295 24.33 0.32 1.04
CA LEU A 295 25.65 -0.29 1.14
C LEU A 295 26.72 0.78 1.32
#